data_AF-A0AAV6AZ11-F1
#
_entry.id   AF-A0AAV6AZ11-F1
#
_cell.length_a   1.000
_cell.length_b   1.000
_cell.length_c   1.000
_cell.angle_alpha   90.00
_cell.angle_beta   90.00
_cell.angle_gamma   90.00
#
_symmetry.space_group_name_H-M   'P 1'
#
loop_
_entity.id
_entity.type
_entity.pdbx_description
1 polymer ?
#
loop_
_entity_poly.entity_id
_entity_poly.type
_entity_poly.pdbx_seq_one_letter_code
_entity_poly.pdbx_strand_id
1 'polypeptide(L)'
;MRSSCIHELLAYLGNQGVATILIMAQHGLVGDAQAPLDLSFLADAIILLRYFEAEGEVRKAISVLKSRSAQHETTIREYRLNPEQGIGGGPPIRAFQGVLTGVPSFLGKSGSLQNDVDDPGTRG
;
A
#
# COMPACT_ATOMS: atom_id res chain seq x y z
N MET A 1 15.54 6.25 -21.55
CA MET A 1 14.91 5.07 -22.19
C MET A 1 13.53 5.51 -22.66
N ARG A 2 13.26 5.57 -23.98
CA ARG A 2 12.01 6.15 -24.50
C ARG A 2 10.82 5.28 -24.07
N SER A 3 9.80 5.87 -23.43
CA SER A 3 8.62 5.17 -22.90
C SER A 3 7.89 4.31 -23.95
N SER A 4 8.03 4.64 -25.25
CA SER A 4 7.44 3.91 -26.37
C SER A 4 7.89 2.45 -26.49
N CYS A 5 9.15 2.12 -26.19
CA CYS A 5 9.66 0.74 -26.37
C CYS A 5 9.04 -0.24 -25.36
N ILE A 6 8.89 0.20 -24.10
CA ILE A 6 8.18 -0.61 -23.08
C ILE A 6 6.72 -0.79 -23.47
N HIS A 7 6.06 0.28 -23.91
CA HIS A 7 4.66 0.21 -24.32
C HIS A 7 4.44 -0.78 -25.47
N GLU A 8 5.28 -0.72 -26.52
CA GLU A 8 5.22 -1.65 -27.65
C GLU A 8 5.45 -3.11 -27.22
N LEU A 9 6.42 -3.35 -26.34
CA LEU A 9 6.69 -4.70 -25.82
C LEU A 9 5.49 -5.24 -25.02
N LEU A 10 4.88 -4.43 -24.15
CA LEU A 10 3.72 -4.84 -23.36
C LEU A 10 2.51 -5.11 -24.24
N ALA A 11 2.27 -4.25 -25.24
CA ALA A 11 1.19 -4.46 -26.20
C ALA A 11 1.39 -5.76 -27.00
N TYR A 12 2.63 -6.03 -27.44
CA TYR A 12 2.97 -7.28 -28.12
C TYR A 12 2.72 -8.50 -27.24
N LEU A 13 3.25 -8.51 -26.00
CA LEU A 13 3.07 -9.62 -25.05
C LEU A 13 1.59 -9.85 -24.70
N GLY A 14 0.84 -8.77 -24.49
CA GLY A 14 -0.60 -8.83 -24.27
C GLY A 14 -1.35 -9.45 -25.44
N ASN A 15 -1.00 -9.10 -26.68
CA ASN A 15 -1.60 -9.68 -27.89
C ASN A 15 -1.21 -11.17 -28.10
N GLN A 16 -0.10 -11.62 -27.50
CA GLN A 16 0.29 -13.03 -27.45
C GLN A 16 -0.33 -13.78 -26.25
N GLY A 17 -1.19 -13.13 -25.46
CA GLY A 17 -1.84 -13.73 -24.29
C GLY A 17 -0.90 -13.95 -23.09
N VAL A 18 0.25 -13.25 -23.04
CA VAL A 18 1.24 -13.40 -21.96
C VAL A 18 0.94 -12.44 -20.81
N ALA A 19 0.74 -12.98 -19.61
CA ALA A 19 0.63 -12.17 -18.40
C ALA A 19 1.98 -11.56 -18.03
N THR A 20 2.04 -10.23 -17.93
CA THR A 20 3.28 -9.49 -17.67
C THR A 20 3.19 -8.75 -16.33
N ILE A 21 4.21 -8.90 -15.49
CA ILE A 21 4.35 -8.17 -14.22
C ILE A 21 5.54 -7.23 -14.35
N LEU A 22 5.31 -5.94 -14.08
CA LEU A 22 6.34 -4.93 -14.04
C LEU A 22 6.62 -4.52 -12.60
N ILE A 23 7.89 -4.54 -12.22
CA ILE A 23 8.34 -4.09 -10.90
C ILE A 23 9.02 -2.73 -11.08
N MET A 24 8.49 -1.71 -10.41
CA MET A 24 9.06 -0.38 -10.39
C MET A 24 9.33 0.04 -8.95
N ALA A 25 10.57 0.43 -8.66
CA ALA A 25 10.91 1.08 -7.42
C ALA A 25 10.69 2.59 -7.57
N GLN A 26 9.89 3.19 -6.68
CA GLN A 26 9.82 4.64 -6.56
C GLN A 26 11.06 5.14 -5.82
N HIS A 27 11.65 6.23 -6.31
CA HIS A 27 12.74 6.90 -5.60
C HIS A 27 12.13 7.75 -4.48
N GLY A 28 12.67 7.63 -3.26
CA GLY A 28 12.08 8.20 -2.04
C GLY A 28 11.47 7.12 -1.16
N LEU A 29 12.18 6.75 -0.08
CA LEU A 29 11.79 5.66 0.82
C LEU A 29 10.57 6.04 1.70
N VAL A 30 10.44 7.32 2.03
CA VAL A 30 9.39 7.91 2.88
C VAL A 30 9.09 9.33 2.38
N GLY A 31 7.81 9.73 2.31
CA GLY A 31 7.40 11.07 1.86
C GLY A 31 6.94 11.14 0.41
N ASP A 32 7.04 12.32 -0.22
CA ASP A 32 6.46 12.60 -1.54
C ASP A 32 7.15 11.80 -2.66
N ALA A 33 6.65 10.58 -2.87
CA ALA A 33 7.13 9.67 -3.90
C ALA A 33 6.49 10.08 -5.23
N GLN A 34 7.14 11.01 -5.91
CA GLN A 34 6.78 11.35 -7.28
C GLN A 34 7.14 10.14 -8.16
N ALA A 35 6.13 9.46 -8.69
CA ALA A 35 6.36 8.46 -9.73
C ALA A 35 6.92 9.21 -10.97
N PRO A 36 8.14 8.90 -11.44
CA PRO A 36 8.76 9.66 -12.52
C PRO A 36 8.10 9.43 -13.89
N LEU A 37 7.10 8.54 -13.98
CA LEU A 37 6.37 8.22 -15.20
C LEU A 37 4.86 8.17 -14.94
N ASP A 38 4.08 8.59 -15.93
CA ASP A 38 2.65 8.31 -15.98
C ASP A 38 2.42 6.82 -16.29
N LEU A 39 2.33 6.02 -15.22
CA LEU A 39 2.10 4.57 -15.27
C LEU A 39 0.71 4.20 -15.79
N SER A 40 -0.19 5.18 -15.88
CA SER A 40 -1.58 4.97 -16.30
C SER A 40 -1.70 4.37 -17.70
N PHE A 41 -0.70 4.60 -18.55
CA PHE A 41 -0.66 4.13 -19.93
C PHE A 41 0.02 2.77 -20.10
N LEU A 42 0.77 2.29 -19.11
CA LEU A 42 1.58 1.08 -19.25
C LEU A 42 0.86 -0.18 -18.78
N ALA A 43 -0.11 -0.07 -17.87
CA ALA A 43 -0.71 -1.23 -17.23
C ALA A 43 -2.24 -1.16 -17.11
N ASP A 44 -2.85 -2.34 -17.20
CA ASP A 44 -4.28 -2.53 -16.94
C ASP A 44 -4.60 -2.57 -15.45
N ALA A 45 -3.63 -2.98 -14.62
CA ALA A 45 -3.73 -2.98 -13.17
C ALA A 45 -2.49 -2.34 -12.53
N ILE A 46 -2.70 -1.53 -11.48
CA ILE A 46 -1.62 -0.88 -10.73
C ILE A 46 -1.75 -1.28 -9.26
N ILE A 47 -0.75 -1.96 -8.74
CA ILE A 47 -0.62 -2.31 -7.32
C ILE A 47 0.47 -1.43 -6.72
N LEU A 48 0.14 -0.73 -5.64
CA LEU A 48 1.07 0.07 -4.88
C LEU A 48 1.41 -0.62 -3.56
N LEU A 49 2.70 -0.87 -3.37
CA LEU A 49 3.30 -1.33 -2.12
C LEU A 49 3.99 -0.14 -1.46
N ARG A 50 3.73 0.10 -0.17
CA ARG A 50 4.26 1.27 0.52
C ARG A 50 4.64 0.99 1.96
N TYR A 51 5.72 1.62 2.41
CA TYR A 51 6.07 1.67 3.82
C TYR A 51 5.41 2.88 4.49
N PHE A 52 5.04 2.71 5.75
CA PHE A 52 4.58 3.80 6.60
C PHE A 52 5.04 3.54 8.04
N GLU A 53 5.28 4.61 8.79
CA GLU A 53 5.56 4.52 10.22
C GLU A 53 4.26 4.66 11.01
N ALA A 54 4.08 3.81 12.02
CA ALA A 54 3.02 3.95 13.00
C ALA A 54 3.50 3.37 14.32
N GLU A 55 3.32 4.11 15.41
CA GLU A 55 3.71 3.69 16.76
C GLU A 55 5.21 3.33 16.87
N GLY A 56 6.08 4.00 16.10
CA GLY A 56 7.51 3.72 16.06
C GLY A 56 7.89 2.48 15.23
N GLU A 57 6.92 1.83 14.57
CA GLU A 57 7.15 0.66 13.74
C GLU A 57 7.03 0.96 12.25
N VAL A 58 7.96 0.42 11.46
CA VAL A 58 7.89 0.46 9.99
C VAL A 58 6.97 -0.66 9.51
N ARG A 59 5.78 -0.29 9.06
CA ARG A 59 4.73 -1.19 8.56
C ARG A 59 4.59 -1.10 7.05
N LYS A 60 3.95 -2.10 6.46
CA LYS A 60 3.83 -2.31 5.01
C LYS A 60 2.37 -2.31 4.60
N ALA A 61 2.03 -1.51 3.60
CA ALA A 61 0.70 -1.38 3.04
C ALA A 61 0.65 -1.84 1.57
N ILE A 62 -0.44 -2.47 1.19
CA ILE A 62 -0.79 -2.84 -0.18
C ILE A 62 -2.11 -2.18 -0.57
N SER A 63 -2.18 -1.68 -1.80
CA SER A 63 -3.39 -1.11 -2.39
C SER A 63 -3.41 -1.31 -3.89
N VAL A 64 -4.60 -1.42 -4.47
CA VAL A 64 -4.80 -1.40 -5.91
C VAL A 64 -5.27 0.01 -6.28
N LEU A 65 -4.51 0.69 -7.15
CA LEU A 65 -4.81 2.07 -7.57
C LEU A 65 -5.63 2.12 -8.86
N LYS A 66 -5.51 1.08 -9.70
CA LYS A 66 -6.19 1.00 -10.99
C LYS A 66 -6.45 -0.46 -11.34
N SER A 67 -7.60 -0.71 -11.96
CA SER A 67 -7.94 -1.96 -12.63
C SER A 67 -8.89 -1.64 -13.79
N ARG A 68 -8.59 -2.09 -15.02
CA ARG A 68 -9.46 -1.90 -16.20
C ARG A 68 -10.51 -2.99 -16.37
N SER A 69 -10.29 -4.17 -15.82
CA SER A 69 -11.06 -5.37 -16.19
C SER A 69 -12.00 -5.87 -15.10
N ALA A 70 -11.78 -5.48 -13.84
CA ALA A 70 -12.56 -5.93 -12.70
C ALA A 70 -12.61 -4.87 -11.60
N GLN A 71 -13.72 -4.82 -10.85
CA GLN A 71 -13.81 -4.03 -9.63
C GLN A 71 -12.78 -4.57 -8.63
N HIS A 72 -11.94 -3.67 -8.11
CA HIS A 72 -10.93 -4.02 -7.12
C HIS A 72 -11.34 -3.51 -5.74
N GLU A 73 -10.78 -4.12 -4.70
CA GLU A 73 -10.91 -3.60 -3.34
C GLU A 73 -10.31 -2.19 -3.25
N THR A 74 -11.08 -1.24 -2.74
CA THR A 74 -10.68 0.18 -2.65
C THR A 74 -10.00 0.51 -1.32
N THR A 75 -9.86 -0.47 -0.42
CA THR A 75 -9.21 -0.27 0.87
C THR A 75 -7.70 -0.46 0.78
N ILE A 76 -6.97 0.23 1.64
CA ILE A 76 -5.53 0.00 1.87
C ILE A 76 -5.41 -1.03 2.98
N ARG A 77 -4.66 -2.11 2.75
CA ARG A 77 -4.44 -3.17 3.75
C ARG A 77 -3.00 -3.20 4.20
N GLU A 78 -2.78 -3.53 5.46
CA GLU A 78 -1.46 -3.94 5.89
C GLU A 78 -1.14 -5.32 5.32
N TYR A 79 0.11 -5.59 4.96
CA TYR A 79 0.56 -6.94 4.65
C TYR A 79 1.85 -7.29 5.38
N ARG A 80 2.03 -8.59 5.65
CA ARG A 80 3.24 -9.14 6.27
C ARG A 80 3.87 -10.16 5.33
N LEU A 81 5.20 -10.25 5.41
CA LEU A 81 5.97 -11.28 4.72
C LEU A 81 6.37 -12.30 5.77
N ASN A 82 5.88 -13.53 5.62
CA ASN A 82 6.26 -14.67 6.44
C ASN A 82 7.14 -15.61 5.60
N PRO A 83 8.30 -16.08 6.11
CA PRO A 83 9.19 -16.97 5.36
C PRO A 83 8.55 -18.29 4.91
N GLU A 84 7.61 -18.82 5.69
CA GLU A 84 6.97 -20.11 5.45
C GLU A 84 5.69 -19.96 4.61
N GLN A 85 4.91 -18.91 4.87
CA GLN A 85 3.56 -18.72 4.29
C GLN A 85 3.53 -17.68 3.15
N GLY A 86 4.62 -16.95 2.92
CA GLY A 86 4.68 -15.88 1.93
C GLY A 86 3.96 -14.60 2.36
N ILE A 87 3.18 -14.01 1.45
CA ILE A 87 2.47 -12.74 1.70
C ILE A 87 1.15 -13.02 2.43
N GLY A 88 1.02 -12.48 3.64
CA GLY A 88 -0.24 -12.49 4.41
C GLY A 88 -0.92 -11.12 4.40
N GLY A 89 -2.19 -11.07 4.04
CA GLY A 89 -3.01 -9.85 4.07
C GLY A 89 -3.64 -9.61 5.45
N GLY A 90 -3.46 -8.40 5.98
CA GLY A 90 -4.09 -7.93 7.22
C GLY A 90 -5.44 -7.23 6.98
N PRO A 91 -6.08 -6.72 8.04
CA PRO A 91 -7.29 -5.92 7.94
C PRO A 91 -7.05 -4.58 7.22
N PRO A 92 -8.11 -3.95 6.69
CA PRO A 92 -8.03 -2.59 6.18
C PRO A 92 -7.50 -1.60 7.23
N ILE A 93 -6.59 -0.72 6.82
CA ILE A 93 -6.06 0.36 7.66
C ILE A 93 -7.12 1.47 7.72
N ARG A 94 -7.80 1.59 8.86
CA ARG A 94 -8.88 2.58 9.06
C ARG A 94 -8.51 3.75 9.97
N ALA A 95 -7.55 3.55 10.87
CA ALA A 95 -7.21 4.52 11.91
C ALA A 95 -6.23 5.62 11.44
N PHE A 96 -5.78 5.56 10.18
CA PHE A 96 -4.76 6.46 9.64
C PHE A 96 -5.21 7.09 8.33
N GLN A 97 -4.89 8.37 8.15
CA GLN A 97 -5.03 9.09 6.88
C GLN A 97 -3.64 9.38 6.30
N GLY A 98 -3.53 9.42 4.97
CA GLY A 98 -2.25 9.71 4.33
C GLY A 98 -1.30 8.51 4.25
N VAL A 99 -1.78 7.28 4.43
CA VAL A 99 -0.95 6.05 4.30
C VAL A 99 -0.24 6.00 2.94
N LEU A 100 -0.91 6.40 1.87
CA LEU A 100 -0.32 6.46 0.52
C LEU A 100 0.74 7.55 0.33
N THR A 101 0.91 8.45 1.31
CA THR A 101 1.99 9.45 1.34
C THR A 101 3.22 8.95 2.11
N GLY A 102 3.08 7.84 2.86
CA GLY A 102 4.15 7.27 3.68
C GLY A 102 4.36 7.98 5.02
N VAL A 103 3.70 9.12 5.24
CA VAL A 103 3.69 9.87 6.51
C VAL A 103 2.25 10.00 7.01
N PRO A 104 1.67 8.90 7.53
CA PRO A 104 0.27 8.92 7.92
C PRO A 104 0.04 9.75 9.19
N SER A 105 -1.14 10.34 9.28
CA SER A 105 -1.66 10.96 10.50
C SER A 105 -2.69 10.04 11.14
N PHE A 106 -2.56 9.80 12.45
CA PHE A 106 -3.52 9.02 13.22
C PHE A 106 -4.83 9.81 13.40
N LEU A 107 -5.96 9.17 13.12
CA LEU A 107 -7.31 9.75 13.21
C LEU A 107 -8.07 9.34 14.48
N GLY A 108 -7.46 8.57 15.38
CA GLY A 108 -8.13 8.18 16.62
C GLY A 108 -8.50 9.42 17.46
N LYS A 109 -9.61 9.33 18.19
CA LYS A 109 -9.94 10.34 19.21
C LYS A 109 -8.79 10.40 20.20
N SER A 110 -8.23 11.58 20.43
CA SER A 110 -7.13 11.85 21.39
C SER A 110 -7.45 11.49 22.87
N GLY A 111 -8.54 10.78 23.16
CA GLY A 111 -9.00 10.45 24.51
C GLY A 111 -8.98 8.96 24.88
N SER A 112 -8.45 8.07 24.04
CA SER A 112 -8.40 6.61 24.33
C SER A 112 -7.04 6.11 24.82
N LEU A 113 -6.08 7.00 25.07
CA LEU A 113 -4.74 6.63 25.60
C LEU A 113 -4.58 6.88 27.11
N GLN A 114 -5.66 7.17 27.85
CA GLN A 114 -5.57 7.58 29.26
C GLN A 114 -6.70 7.06 30.15
N ASN A 115 -7.06 5.77 30.11
CA ASN A 115 -8.05 5.22 31.06
C ASN A 115 -7.69 3.87 31.69
N ASP A 116 -6.48 3.33 31.51
CA ASP A 116 -6.07 2.09 32.19
C ASP A 116 -5.11 2.31 33.37
N VAL A 117 -5.06 3.53 33.92
CA VAL A 117 -4.27 3.85 35.13
C VAL A 117 -5.17 4.57 36.14
N ASP A 118 -6.05 3.81 36.79
CA ASP A 118 -6.41 3.91 38.21
C ASP A 118 -7.75 3.20 38.47
N ASP A 119 -7.67 1.94 38.92
CA ASP A 119 -8.70 1.40 39.82
C ASP A 119 -8.03 0.75 41.04
N PRO A 120 -7.81 1.51 42.13
CA PRO A 120 -7.51 0.94 43.44
C PRO A 120 -8.84 0.70 44.17
N GLY A 121 -9.52 -0.41 43.86
CA GLY A 121 -10.94 -0.51 44.21
C GLY A 121 -11.51 -1.85 44.70
N THR A 122 -10.73 -2.89 45.00
CA THR A 122 -11.30 -4.14 45.55
C THR A 122 -11.15 -4.23 47.07
N ARG A 123 -12.11 -3.65 47.80
CA ARG A 123 -12.53 -4.12 49.13
C ARG A 123 -14.06 -4.06 49.23
N GLY A 124 -14.66 -5.24 49.22
CA GLY A 124 -16.04 -5.55 49.60
C GLY A 124 -16.09 -7.00 50.03
#